data_AF-A0A291QE17-F1
#
_entry.id   AF-A0A291QE17-F1
#
_cell.length_a   1.000
_cell.length_b   1.000
_cell.length_c   1.000
_cell.angle_alpha   90.00
_cell.angle_beta   90.00
_cell.angle_gamma   90.00
#
_symmetry.space_group_name_H-M   'P 1'
#
loop_
_entity.id
_entity.type
_entity.pdbx_description
1 polymer ?
#
loop_
_entity_poly.entity_id
_entity_poly.type
_entity_poly.pdbx_seq_one_letter_code
_entity_poly.pdbx_strand_id
1 'polypeptide(L)'
;MSDLYIDGDMLDRVRRNLRSVEDLLGKPIRAMADIDAKSMGAAELERRMEEFGGEWAYGISQMKKFAKGAAKTLDRIEKAFDKLDVDLATELSKAAKPK
;
A
#
# COMPACT_ATOMS: atom_id res chain seq x y z
N MET A 1 -21.02 22.75 -12.19
CA MET A 1 -19.74 23.02 -11.50
C MET A 1 -19.14 21.66 -11.19
N SER A 2 -18.04 21.34 -11.89
CA SER A 2 -17.26 20.09 -11.94
C SER A 2 -17.98 18.77 -11.65
N ASP A 3 -18.27 18.02 -12.72
CA ASP A 3 -18.76 16.61 -12.70
C ASP A 3 -17.59 15.61 -12.49
N LEU A 4 -16.48 16.10 -11.94
CA LEU A 4 -15.25 15.34 -11.72
C LEU A 4 -14.81 15.54 -10.26
N TYR A 5 -15.28 14.65 -9.38
CA TYR A 5 -14.96 14.65 -7.95
C TYR A 5 -14.17 13.39 -7.59
N ILE A 6 -13.02 13.58 -6.95
CA ILE A 6 -12.24 12.52 -6.34
C ILE A 6 -12.14 12.79 -4.84
N ASP A 7 -12.51 11.81 -4.02
CA ASP A 7 -12.41 11.90 -2.56
C ASP A 7 -10.94 11.64 -2.15
N GLY A 8 -10.17 12.71 -2.07
CA GLY A 8 -8.75 12.66 -1.68
C GLY A 8 -8.54 12.07 -0.28
N ASP A 9 -9.46 12.33 0.66
CA ASP A 9 -9.38 11.79 2.02
C ASP A 9 -9.57 10.27 2.03
N MET A 10 -10.50 9.75 1.23
CA MET A 10 -10.71 8.32 1.03
C MET A 10 -9.47 7.67 0.41
N LEU A 11 -8.90 8.27 -0.65
CA LEU A 11 -7.68 7.77 -1.29
C LEU A 11 -6.51 7.72 -0.32
N ASP A 12 -6.32 8.76 0.48
CA ASP A 12 -5.27 8.81 1.49
C ASP A 12 -5.48 7.81 2.60
N ARG A 13 -6.72 7.55 2.98
CA ARG A 13 -7.06 6.51 3.95
C ARG A 13 -6.71 5.12 3.41
N VAL A 14 -7.08 4.83 2.16
CA VAL A 14 -6.74 3.55 1.51
C VAL A 14 -5.23 3.40 1.39
N ARG A 15 -4.51 4.46 1.00
CA ARG A 15 -3.04 4.49 0.93
C ARG A 15 -2.40 4.18 2.29
N ARG A 16 -2.89 4.79 3.36
CA ARG A 16 -2.42 4.56 4.74
C ARG A 16 -2.71 3.14 5.22
N ASN A 17 -3.90 2.62 4.96
CA ASN A 17 -4.28 1.26 5.34
C ASN A 17 -3.37 0.22 4.66
N LEU A 18 -3.15 0.37 3.35
CA LEU A 18 -2.25 -0.49 2.57
C LEU A 18 -0.80 -0.48 3.11
N ARG A 19 -0.33 0.66 3.62
CA ARG A 19 0.98 0.75 4.29
C ARG A 19 0.98 0.06 5.66
N SER A 20 -0.09 0.21 6.45
CA SER A 20 -0.16 -0.38 7.80
C SER A 20 -0.25 -1.91 7.81
N VAL A 21 -0.80 -2.52 6.75
CA VAL A 21 -0.88 -3.98 6.61
C VAL A 21 0.51 -4.61 6.64
N GLU A 22 1.52 -3.94 6.10
CA GLU A 22 2.90 -4.39 6.17
C GLU A 22 3.40 -4.50 7.62
N ASP A 23 3.20 -3.43 8.41
CA ASP A 23 3.67 -3.37 9.79
C ASP A 23 2.94 -4.36 10.69
N LEU A 24 1.63 -4.51 10.50
CA LEU A 24 0.80 -5.46 11.25
C LEU A 24 1.27 -6.90 11.04
N LEU A 25 1.59 -7.27 9.81
CA LEU A 25 1.91 -8.65 9.46
C LEU A 25 3.40 -8.99 9.65
N GLY A 26 4.29 -8.01 9.55
CA GLY A 26 5.72 -8.20 9.83
C GLY A 26 6.06 -8.30 11.32
N LYS A 27 5.17 -7.89 12.23
CA LYS A 27 5.37 -8.01 13.68
C LYS A 27 5.47 -9.45 14.17
N PRO A 28 4.52 -10.36 13.85
CA PRO A 28 4.62 -11.77 14.21
C PRO A 28 5.90 -12.47 13.73
N ILE A 29 6.38 -12.18 12.51
CA ILE A 29 7.66 -12.74 12.01
C ILE A 29 8.81 -12.39 12.93
N ARG A 30 8.94 -11.10 13.23
CA ARG A 30 10.03 -10.60 14.06
C ARG A 30 9.97 -11.23 15.46
N ALA A 31 8.78 -11.29 16.04
CA ALA A 31 8.56 -11.94 17.31
C ALA A 31 8.89 -13.44 17.30
N MET A 32 8.63 -14.15 16.19
CA MET A 32 8.98 -15.57 16.04
C MET A 32 10.47 -15.80 15.76
N ALA A 33 11.12 -14.90 15.02
CA ALA A 33 12.57 -14.95 14.79
C ALA A 33 13.38 -14.72 16.07
N ASP A 34 12.81 -13.97 17.03
CA ASP A 34 13.43 -13.73 18.34
C ASP A 34 13.28 -14.93 19.30
N ILE A 35 12.42 -15.91 18.99
CA ILE A 35 12.29 -17.14 19.76
C ILE A 35 13.32 -18.15 19.25
N ASP A 36 14.34 -18.46 20.07
CA ASP A 36 15.37 -19.45 19.74
C ASP A 36 14.72 -20.82 19.48
N ALA A 37 14.85 -21.34 18.26
CA ALA A 37 14.30 -22.64 17.88
C ALA A 37 14.72 -23.74 18.88
N LYS A 38 15.95 -23.67 19.43
CA LYS A 38 16.45 -24.61 20.44
C LYS A 38 15.64 -24.65 21.73
N SER A 39 14.87 -23.60 22.02
CA SER A 39 13.99 -23.55 23.20
C SER A 39 12.72 -24.40 23.05
N MET A 40 12.40 -24.88 21.83
CA MET A 40 11.19 -25.66 21.55
C MET A 40 11.35 -27.17 21.82
N GLY A 41 12.59 -27.65 21.99
CA GLY A 41 12.90 -28.99 22.52
C GLY A 41 12.53 -30.19 21.64
N ALA A 42 11.99 -29.95 20.43
CA ALA A 42 11.60 -30.99 19.50
C ALA A 42 12.04 -30.62 18.07
N ALA A 43 13.03 -31.34 17.53
CA ALA A 43 13.64 -31.03 16.22
C ALA A 43 12.66 -30.92 15.05
N GLU A 44 11.56 -31.69 15.06
CA GLU A 44 10.52 -31.59 14.02
C GLU A 44 9.65 -30.33 14.18
N LEU A 45 9.47 -29.83 15.40
CA LEU A 45 8.78 -28.57 15.65
C LEU A 45 9.63 -27.38 15.21
N GLU A 46 10.95 -27.44 15.47
CA GLU A 46 11.92 -26.44 15.00
C GLU A 46 11.89 -26.31 13.48
N ARG A 47 12.02 -27.44 12.76
CA ARG A 47 11.98 -27.47 11.29
C ARG A 47 10.69 -26.87 10.71
N ARG A 48 9.54 -27.21 11.30
CA ARG A 48 8.23 -26.67 10.86
C ARG A 48 8.09 -25.17 11.13
N MET A 49 8.65 -24.69 12.23
CA MET A 49 8.63 -23.26 12.54
C MET A 49 9.55 -22.46 11.62
N GLU A 50 10.71 -22.99 11.24
CA GLU A 50 11.57 -22.38 10.23
C GLU A 50 10.88 -22.33 8.85
N GLU A 51 10.29 -23.44 8.41
CA GLU A 51 9.57 -23.54 7.13
C GLU A 51 8.39 -22.55 7.10
N PHE A 52 7.58 -22.53 8.17
CA PHE A 52 6.49 -21.56 8.35
C PHE A 52 7.00 -20.11 8.31
N GLY A 53 8.08 -19.80 9.04
CA GLY A 53 8.68 -18.47 9.04
C GLY A 53 9.11 -18.01 7.64
N GLY A 54 9.70 -18.92 6.86
CA GLY A 54 10.09 -18.68 5.48
C GLY A 54 8.91 -18.40 4.54
N GLU A 55 7.90 -19.27 4.52
CA GLU A 55 6.71 -19.09 3.69
C GLU A 55 5.92 -17.83 4.07
N TRP A 56 5.78 -17.58 5.36
CA TRP A 56 5.08 -16.42 5.89
C TRP A 56 5.82 -15.11 5.55
N ALA A 57 7.15 -15.08 5.67
CA ALA A 57 7.97 -13.95 5.22
C ALA A 57 7.84 -13.69 3.71
N TYR A 58 7.81 -14.76 2.91
CA TYR A 58 7.56 -14.64 1.48
C TYR A 58 6.18 -14.06 1.18
N GLY A 59 5.13 -14.58 1.81
CA GLY A 59 3.75 -14.09 1.66
C GLY A 59 3.64 -12.59 1.96
N ILE A 60 4.18 -12.15 3.09
CA ILE A 60 4.18 -10.73 3.48
C ILE A 60 4.96 -9.87 2.47
N SER A 61 6.09 -10.36 1.97
CA SER A 61 6.86 -9.67 0.92
C SER A 61 6.04 -9.47 -0.36
N GLN A 62 5.26 -10.49 -0.77
CA GLN A 62 4.37 -10.35 -1.93
C GLN A 62 3.25 -9.35 -1.67
N MET A 63 2.59 -9.42 -0.52
CA MET A 63 1.52 -8.47 -0.19
C MET A 63 2.04 -7.03 -0.10
N LYS A 64 3.24 -6.83 0.41
CA LYS A 64 3.93 -5.53 0.38
C LYS A 64 4.12 -5.01 -1.04
N LYS A 65 4.55 -5.87 -1.98
CA LYS A 65 4.71 -5.48 -3.40
C LYS A 65 3.36 -5.05 -3.99
N PHE A 66 2.30 -5.81 -3.76
CA PHE A 66 0.95 -5.47 -4.22
C PHE A 66 0.44 -4.16 -3.61
N ALA A 67 0.55 -4.00 -2.29
CA ALA A 67 0.14 -2.79 -1.58
C ALA A 67 0.89 -1.55 -2.10
N LYS A 68 2.20 -1.65 -2.31
CA LYS A 68 3.02 -0.59 -2.89
C LYS A 68 2.62 -0.27 -4.34
N GLY A 69 2.31 -1.29 -5.12
CA GLY A 69 1.81 -1.15 -6.49
C GLY A 69 0.47 -0.39 -6.53
N ALA A 70 -0.48 -0.83 -5.70
CA ALA A 70 -1.79 -0.18 -5.56
C ALA A 70 -1.65 1.29 -5.12
N ALA A 71 -0.85 1.57 -4.09
CA ALA A 71 -0.59 2.94 -3.62
C ALA A 71 0.03 3.83 -4.71
N LYS A 72 0.95 3.29 -5.53
CA LYS A 72 1.54 4.03 -6.66
C LYS A 72 0.52 4.30 -7.76
N THR A 73 -0.39 3.39 -8.01
CA THR A 73 -1.49 3.59 -8.98
C THR A 73 -2.45 4.67 -8.49
N LEU A 74 -2.81 4.67 -7.20
CA LEU A 74 -3.66 5.72 -6.63
C LEU A 74 -3.00 7.11 -6.75
N ASP A 75 -1.71 7.23 -6.45
CA ASP A 75 -0.94 8.47 -6.64
C ASP A 75 -0.93 8.96 -8.10
N ARG A 76 -0.94 8.04 -9.07
CA ARG A 76 -1.03 8.39 -10.49
C ARG A 76 -2.43 8.88 -10.86
N ILE A 77 -3.47 8.27 -10.31
CA ILE A 77 -4.86 8.70 -10.54
C ILE A 77 -5.05 10.12 -10.01
N GLU A 78 -4.64 10.38 -8.77
CA GLU A 78 -4.69 11.70 -8.14
C GLU A 78 -4.02 12.77 -9.01
N LYS A 79 -2.77 12.53 -9.43
CA LYS A 79 -2.03 13.45 -10.34
C LYS A 79 -2.71 13.67 -11.68
N ALA A 80 -3.36 12.64 -12.23
CA ALA A 80 -4.08 12.76 -13.50
C ALA A 80 -5.33 13.64 -13.34
N PHE A 81 -6.04 13.51 -12.23
CA PHE A 81 -7.19 14.35 -11.90
C PHE A 81 -6.77 15.82 -11.67
N ASP A 82 -5.72 16.06 -10.87
CA ASP A 82 -5.20 17.41 -10.65
C ASP A 82 -4.80 18.10 -11.96
N LYS A 83 -4.13 17.35 -12.84
CA LYS A 83 -3.77 17.85 -14.16
C LYS A 83 -5.00 18.18 -15.01
N LEU A 84 -6.01 17.30 -15.02
CA LEU A 84 -7.23 17.51 -15.80
C LEU A 84 -7.99 18.75 -15.31
N ASP A 85 -8.03 18.99 -14.00
CA ASP A 85 -8.68 20.16 -13.41
C ASP A 85 -7.98 21.47 -13.81
N VAL A 86 -6.65 21.50 -13.74
CA VAL A 86 -5.85 22.66 -14.19
C VAL A 86 -6.01 22.91 -15.70
N ASP A 87 -5.97 21.86 -16.51
CA ASP A 87 -6.14 21.96 -17.96
C ASP A 87 -7.55 22.49 -18.29
N LEU A 88 -8.59 21.98 -17.61
CA LEU A 88 -9.97 22.45 -17.77
C LEU A 88 -10.15 23.92 -17.36
N ALA A 89 -9.62 24.31 -16.20
CA ALA A 89 -9.68 25.70 -15.72
C ALA A 89 -8.97 26.66 -16.69
N THR A 90 -7.86 26.22 -17.28
CA THR A 90 -7.10 26.98 -18.28
C THR A 90 -7.93 27.21 -19.54
N GLU A 91 -8.55 26.15 -20.09
CA GLU A 91 -9.38 26.27 -21.30
C GLU A 91 -10.63 27.12 -21.07
N LEU A 92 -11.29 26.97 -19.92
CA LEU A 92 -12.42 27.83 -19.54
C LEU A 92 -11.99 29.31 -19.43
N SER A 93 -10.81 29.58 -18.85
CA SER A 93 -10.27 30.94 -18.74
C SER A 93 -9.92 31.54 -20.10
N LYS A 94 -9.43 30.73 -21.05
CA LYS A 94 -9.18 31.17 -22.44
C LYS A 94 -10.49 31.48 -23.15
N ALA A 95 -11.50 30.61 -23.01
CA ALA A 95 -12.82 30.80 -23.62
C ALA A 95 -13.57 32.03 -23.06
N ALA A 96 -13.32 32.38 -21.79
CA ALA A 96 -13.96 33.52 -21.13
C ALA A 96 -13.34 34.89 -21.46
N LYS A 97 -12.16 34.96 -22.10
CA LYS A 97 -11.56 36.24 -22.52
C LYS A 97 -12.17 36.69 -23.85
N PRO A 98 -12.78 37.89 -23.93
CA PRO A 98 -13.28 38.42 -25.19
C PRO A 98 -12.11 38.72 -26.16
N LYS A 99 -12.39 38.59 -27.46
CA LYS A 99 -11.46 38.97 -28.56
C LYS A 99 -11.08 40.44 -28.48
#